data_AF-A0A8R2NVH5-F1
#
_entry.id   AF-A0A8R2NVH5-F1
#
_cell.length_a   1.000
_cell.length_b   1.000
_cell.length_c   1.000
_cell.angle_alpha   90.00
_cell.angle_beta   90.00
_cell.angle_gamma   90.00
#
_symmetry.space_group_name_H-M   'P 1'
#
loop_
_entity.id
_entity.type
_entity.pdbx_description
1 polymer ?
#
loop_
_entity_poly.entity_id
_entity_poly.type
_entity_poly.pdbx_seq_one_letter_code
_entity_poly.pdbx_strand_id
1 'polypeptide(L)'
;MSITLPISRQLQNPDLDLTKCIEMINLVLVALKNNREDTRFTNIFNQAVSKAGVLNIDVKIPRICKRQAHRSNLTTSSTEEYFKITVYFTVFDNFITSIQTMFLDNQNNIVFKIQQLIPNYLNALSEEDILKGAPFYESDLPGTLNELKAEIMLWQLHWAKQPEKKIKNQYGYGSI
;
A
#
# COMPACT_ATOMS: atom_id res chain seq x y z
N MET A 1 -0.24 -3.33 -14.69
CA MET A 1 0.53 -3.35 -13.43
C MET A 1 0.04 -4.50 -12.57
N SER A 2 0.72 -5.65 -12.63
CA SER A 2 0.29 -6.86 -11.89
C SER A 2 0.63 -6.80 -10.40
N ILE A 3 1.49 -5.87 -9.98
CA ILE A 3 1.94 -5.71 -8.59
C ILE A 3 0.82 -5.28 -7.64
N THR A 4 -0.18 -4.54 -8.12
CA THR A 4 -1.33 -4.11 -7.30
C THR A 4 -2.46 -5.13 -7.29
N LEU A 5 -2.41 -6.17 -8.14
CA LEU A 5 -3.46 -7.19 -8.21
C LEU A 5 -3.69 -7.93 -6.88
N PRO A 6 -2.65 -8.32 -6.11
CA PRO A 6 -2.83 -8.99 -4.83
C PRO A 6 -3.61 -8.13 -3.83
N ILE A 7 -3.27 -6.84 -3.69
CA ILE A 7 -3.98 -5.93 -2.79
C ILE A 7 -5.42 -5.72 -3.24
N SER A 8 -5.68 -5.55 -4.55
CA SER A 8 -7.04 -5.36 -5.05
C SER A 8 -7.93 -6.57 -4.77
N ARG A 9 -7.39 -7.79 -4.90
CA ARG A 9 -8.12 -9.03 -4.58
C ARG A 9 -8.39 -9.16 -3.09
N GLN A 10 -7.41 -8.84 -2.25
CA GLN A 10 -7.59 -8.89 -0.80
C GLN A 10 -8.65 -7.91 -0.33
N LEU A 11 -8.62 -6.65 -0.80
CA LEU A 11 -9.58 -5.60 -0.43
C LEU A 11 -11.02 -5.88 -0.88
N GLN A 12 -11.20 -6.77 -1.87
CA GLN A 12 -12.52 -7.18 -2.36
C GLN A 12 -13.01 -8.50 -1.73
N ASN A 13 -12.21 -9.11 -0.86
CA ASN A 13 -12.57 -10.36 -0.20
C ASN A 13 -13.59 -10.09 0.93
N PRO A 14 -14.71 -10.82 1.02
CA PRO A 14 -15.64 -10.70 2.15
C PRO A 14 -14.98 -11.03 3.51
N ASP A 15 -14.00 -11.93 3.53
CA ASP A 15 -13.24 -12.29 4.74
C ASP A 15 -12.01 -11.38 4.91
N LEU A 16 -12.21 -10.07 4.72
CA LEU A 16 -11.14 -9.07 4.70
C LEU A 16 -10.36 -9.04 6.01
N ASP A 17 -9.06 -9.37 5.94
CA ASP A 17 -8.13 -9.17 7.04
C ASP A 17 -7.34 -7.87 6.83
N LEU A 18 -7.77 -6.80 7.49
CA LEU A 18 -7.19 -5.47 7.31
C LEU A 18 -5.69 -5.43 7.65
N THR A 19 -5.24 -6.15 8.68
CA THR A 19 -3.82 -6.22 9.10
C THR A 19 -2.96 -6.79 7.97
N LYS A 20 -3.37 -7.92 7.38
CA LYS A 20 -2.66 -8.50 6.22
C LYS A 20 -2.69 -7.60 5.00
N CYS A 21 -3.79 -6.88 4.80
CA CYS A 21 -3.89 -5.92 3.70
C CYS A 21 -2.86 -4.80 3.84
N ILE A 22 -2.64 -4.26 5.04
CA ILE A 22 -1.65 -3.21 5.30
C ILE A 22 -0.24 -3.72 5.03
N GLU A 23 0.10 -4.91 5.54
CA GLU A 23 1.38 -5.54 5.26
C GLU A 23 1.61 -5.67 3.75
N MET A 24 0.59 -6.14 3.03
CA MET A 24 0.65 -6.25 1.57
C MET A 24 0.75 -4.88 0.88
N ILE A 25 0.04 -3.85 1.35
CA ILE A 25 0.14 -2.48 0.84
C ILE A 25 1.57 -1.95 1.01
N ASN A 26 2.18 -2.15 2.18
CA ASN A 26 3.56 -1.76 2.44
C ASN A 26 4.54 -2.48 1.51
N LEU A 27 4.36 -3.79 1.28
CA LEU A 27 5.16 -4.55 0.33
C LEU A 27 5.00 -4.04 -1.10
N VAL A 28 3.77 -3.72 -1.52
CA VAL A 28 3.49 -3.11 -2.83
C VAL A 28 4.18 -1.76 -2.97
N LEU A 29 4.14 -0.91 -1.94
CA LEU A 29 4.82 0.39 -1.95
C LEU A 29 6.34 0.23 -2.09
N VAL A 30 6.94 -0.73 -1.36
CA VAL A 30 8.37 -1.06 -1.51
C VAL A 30 8.68 -1.52 -2.94
N ALA A 31 7.88 -2.43 -3.48
CA ALA A 31 8.06 -2.92 -4.85
C ALA A 31 7.94 -1.79 -5.89
N LEU A 32 7.02 -0.85 -5.72
CA LEU A 32 6.85 0.30 -6.61
C LEU A 32 8.05 1.26 -6.53
N LYS A 33 8.58 1.52 -5.33
CA LYS A 33 9.79 2.33 -5.13
C LYS A 33 11.01 1.68 -5.79
N ASN A 34 11.18 0.37 -5.62
CA ASN A 34 12.27 -0.36 -6.27
C ASN A 34 12.14 -0.33 -7.80
N ASN A 35 10.93 -0.49 -8.34
CA ASN A 35 10.70 -0.37 -9.78
C ASN A 35 11.02 1.03 -10.31
N ARG A 36 10.76 2.08 -9.52
CA ARG A 36 11.08 3.46 -9.89
C ARG A 36 12.59 3.65 -10.09
N GLU A 37 13.42 3.06 -9.25
CA GLU A 37 14.89 3.15 -9.34
C GLU A 37 15.49 2.23 -10.40
N ASP A 38 14.70 1.29 -10.91
CA ASP A 38 15.16 0.23 -11.79
C ASP A 38 15.62 0.71 -13.18
N THR A 39 16.65 0.05 -13.71
CA THR A 39 17.16 0.23 -15.08
C THR A 39 16.25 -0.38 -16.15
N ARG A 40 15.19 -1.10 -15.76
CA ARG A 40 14.14 -1.66 -16.63
C ARG A 40 13.50 -0.66 -17.60
N PHE A 41 13.54 0.64 -17.29
CA PHE A 41 13.01 1.67 -18.18
C PHE A 41 13.62 1.60 -19.59
N THR A 42 14.92 1.33 -19.72
CA THR A 42 15.60 1.27 -21.03
C THR A 42 14.99 0.19 -21.92
N ASN A 43 14.63 -0.96 -21.36
CA ASN A 43 13.96 -2.02 -22.12
C ASN A 43 12.55 -1.58 -22.56
N ILE A 44 11.79 -0.95 -21.66
CA ILE A 44 10.45 -0.42 -21.97
C ILE A 44 10.53 0.63 -23.09
N PHE A 45 11.52 1.53 -23.00
CA PHE A 45 11.76 2.57 -23.99
C PHE A 45 12.12 1.98 -25.36
N ASN A 46 13.05 1.02 -25.40
CA ASN A 46 13.45 0.35 -26.64
C ASN A 46 12.29 -0.41 -27.30
N GLN A 47 11.43 -1.06 -26.53
CA GLN A 47 10.22 -1.70 -27.05
C GLN A 47 9.24 -0.67 -27.63
N ALA A 48 9.09 0.49 -26.98
CA ALA A 48 8.25 1.57 -27.47
C ALA A 48 8.80 2.17 -28.78
N VAL A 49 10.12 2.40 -28.85
CA VAL A 49 10.81 2.88 -30.06
C VAL A 49 10.68 1.87 -31.20
N SER A 50 10.85 0.58 -30.93
CA SER A 50 10.67 -0.47 -31.94
C SER A 50 9.25 -0.47 -32.53
N LYS A 51 8.22 -0.37 -31.67
CA LYS A 51 6.82 -0.29 -32.11
C LYS A 51 6.52 1.00 -32.89
N ALA A 52 7.08 2.13 -32.46
CA ALA A 52 6.96 3.39 -33.17
C ALA A 52 7.60 3.31 -34.57
N GLY A 53 8.75 2.64 -34.68
CA GLY A 53 9.43 2.38 -35.95
C GLY A 53 8.59 1.57 -36.94
N VAL A 54 7.85 0.55 -36.48
CA VAL A 54 6.89 -0.20 -37.33
C VAL A 54 5.81 0.71 -37.91
N LEU A 55 5.40 1.74 -37.16
CA LEU A 55 4.41 2.74 -37.57
C LEU A 55 5.04 3.94 -38.30
N ASN A 56 6.34 3.90 -38.56
CA ASN A 56 7.12 5.00 -39.15
C ASN A 56 7.01 6.32 -38.37
N ILE A 57 6.90 6.22 -37.03
CA ILE A 57 6.83 7.34 -36.10
C ILE A 57 8.20 7.58 -35.47
N ASP A 58 8.71 8.81 -35.63
CA ASP A 58 9.96 9.25 -35.02
C ASP A 58 9.76 9.62 -33.53
N VAL A 59 10.51 8.95 -32.65
CA VAL A 59 10.46 9.19 -31.20
C VAL A 59 11.47 10.26 -30.83
N LYS A 60 10.99 11.48 -30.62
CA LYS A 60 11.80 12.64 -30.22
C LYS A 60 11.16 13.39 -29.05
N ILE A 61 11.98 14.23 -28.41
CA ILE A 61 11.51 15.13 -27.36
C ILE A 61 10.42 16.04 -27.95
N PRO A 62 9.22 16.13 -27.33
CA PRO A 62 8.17 17.03 -27.76
C PRO A 62 8.63 18.49 -27.77
N ARG A 63 7.97 19.33 -28.56
CA ARG A 63 8.28 20.76 -28.59
C ARG A 63 8.14 21.38 -27.21
N ILE A 64 9.22 21.94 -26.68
CA ILE A 64 9.25 22.69 -25.41
C ILE A 64 8.90 24.15 -25.71
N CYS A 65 7.84 24.66 -25.08
CA CYS A 65 7.41 26.06 -25.23
C CYS A 65 7.97 26.92 -24.09
N LYS A 66 8.26 28.21 -24.35
CA LYS A 66 8.80 29.15 -23.34
C LYS A 66 7.93 29.26 -22.08
N ARG A 67 6.63 29.02 -22.20
CA ARG A 67 5.67 29.01 -21.09
C ARG A 67 4.89 27.69 -21.13
N GLN A 68 5.23 26.76 -20.24
CA GLN A 68 4.38 25.61 -19.89
C GLN A 68 3.96 25.78 -18.44
N ALA A 69 2.65 25.74 -18.16
CA ALA A 69 2.12 25.90 -16.81
C ALA A 69 2.01 24.58 -16.05
N HIS A 70 1.88 23.46 -16.77
CA HIS A 70 1.54 22.15 -16.20
C HIS A 70 2.66 21.10 -16.36
N ARG A 71 3.73 21.39 -17.10
CA ARG A 71 4.88 20.49 -17.24
C ARG A 71 6.19 21.26 -17.13
N SER A 72 7.17 20.60 -16.52
CA SER A 72 8.52 21.09 -16.35
C SER A 72 9.23 21.18 -17.70
N ASN A 73 9.82 22.33 -18.01
CA ASN A 73 10.69 22.52 -19.16
C ASN A 73 12.08 21.91 -18.88
N LEU A 74 12.16 20.57 -18.87
CA LEU A 74 13.40 19.85 -18.61
C LEU A 74 14.29 19.82 -19.85
N THR A 75 15.50 20.34 -19.73
CA THR A 75 16.61 20.05 -20.66
C THR A 75 17.24 18.73 -20.26
N THR A 76 17.20 17.75 -21.15
CA THR A 76 17.75 16.40 -20.95
C THR A 76 18.70 16.07 -22.09
N SER A 77 19.64 15.15 -21.84
CA SER A 77 20.71 14.82 -22.77
C SER A 77 20.26 13.86 -23.88
N SER A 78 19.16 13.11 -23.65
CA SER A 78 18.59 12.16 -24.60
C SER A 78 17.07 12.10 -24.53
N THR A 79 16.44 11.66 -25.63
CA THR A 79 15.00 11.40 -25.68
C THR A 79 14.58 10.35 -24.64
N GLU A 80 15.40 9.33 -24.42
CA GLU A 80 15.16 8.31 -23.39
C GLU A 80 15.07 8.94 -21.99
N GLU A 81 16.07 9.75 -21.63
CA GLU A 81 16.11 10.43 -20.33
C GLU A 81 14.91 11.38 -20.14
N TYR A 82 14.51 12.09 -21.20
CA TYR A 82 13.32 12.93 -21.18
C TYR A 82 12.06 12.15 -20.76
N PHE A 83 11.79 11.02 -21.43
CA PHE A 83 10.60 10.20 -21.13
C PHE A 83 10.73 9.45 -19.81
N LYS A 84 11.96 9.12 -19.38
CA LYS A 84 12.21 8.54 -18.05
C LYS A 84 11.73 9.48 -16.95
N ILE A 85 12.11 10.75 -17.02
CA ILE A 85 11.78 11.72 -15.97
C ILE A 85 10.31 12.15 -16.08
N THR A 86 9.84 12.51 -17.28
CA THR A 86 8.51 13.15 -17.47
C THR A 86 7.33 12.18 -17.53
N VAL A 87 7.59 10.89 -17.74
CA VAL A 87 6.55 9.86 -17.84
C VAL A 87 6.81 8.77 -16.82
N TYR A 88 7.95 8.08 -16.88
CA TYR A 88 8.17 6.90 -16.03
C TYR A 88 8.17 7.24 -14.54
N PHE A 89 9.02 8.18 -14.10
CA PHE A 89 9.04 8.60 -12.71
C PHE A 89 7.72 9.25 -12.29
N THR A 90 7.15 10.14 -13.11
CA THR A 90 5.87 10.78 -12.79
C THR A 90 4.75 9.77 -12.58
N VAL A 91 4.68 8.70 -13.40
CA VAL A 91 3.69 7.63 -13.21
C VAL A 91 3.94 6.93 -11.87
N PHE A 92 5.16 6.50 -11.57
CA PHE A 92 5.44 5.84 -10.29
C PHE A 92 5.17 6.74 -9.08
N ASP A 93 5.58 8.01 -9.14
CA ASP A 93 5.37 8.99 -8.07
C ASP A 93 3.88 9.21 -7.82
N ASN A 94 3.09 9.37 -8.88
CA ASN A 94 1.64 9.52 -8.77
C ASN A 94 0.98 8.26 -8.20
N PHE A 95 1.41 7.08 -8.63
CA PHE A 95 0.87 5.80 -8.12
C PHE A 95 1.22 5.57 -6.66
N ILE A 96 2.48 5.80 -6.28
CA ILE A 96 2.94 5.70 -4.89
C ILE A 96 2.13 6.67 -4.03
N THR A 97 2.03 7.93 -4.44
CA THR A 97 1.26 8.95 -3.73
C THR A 97 -0.20 8.55 -3.59
N SER A 98 -0.83 8.06 -4.66
CA SER A 98 -2.24 7.62 -4.63
C SER A 98 -2.47 6.49 -3.63
N ILE A 99 -1.59 5.49 -3.59
CA ILE A 99 -1.70 4.37 -2.63
C ILE A 99 -1.46 4.87 -1.21
N GLN A 100 -0.49 5.76 -1.00
CA GLN A 100 -0.22 6.35 0.31
C GLN A 100 -1.41 7.17 0.82
N THR A 101 -1.98 8.05 -0.01
CA THR A 101 -3.19 8.83 0.33
C THR A 101 -4.39 7.92 0.58
N MET A 102 -4.55 6.83 -0.17
CA MET A 102 -5.69 5.94 0.01
C MET A 102 -5.64 5.13 1.31
N PHE A 103 -4.44 4.74 1.79
CA PHE A 103 -4.31 3.78 2.89
C PHE A 103 -3.50 4.26 4.09
N LEU A 104 -2.58 5.20 3.93
CA LEU A 104 -1.65 5.64 4.97
C LEU A 104 -1.93 7.05 5.49
N ASP A 105 -2.90 7.77 4.90
CA ASP A 105 -3.32 9.06 5.43
C ASP A 105 -3.97 8.91 6.81
N ASN A 106 -3.82 9.95 7.64
CA ASN A 106 -3.90 9.92 9.11
C ASN A 106 -5.14 9.25 9.73
N GLN A 107 -6.25 9.10 9.00
CA GLN A 107 -7.49 8.50 9.52
C GLN A 107 -7.48 6.96 9.47
N ASN A 108 -6.82 6.35 8.48
CA ASN A 108 -6.83 4.89 8.33
C ASN A 108 -5.96 4.19 9.38
N ASN A 109 -4.86 4.81 9.79
CA ASN A 109 -3.95 4.26 10.80
C ASN A 109 -4.64 4.06 12.17
N ILE A 110 -5.71 4.82 12.45
CA ILE A 110 -6.51 4.65 13.68
C ILE A 110 -7.46 3.46 13.57
N VAL A 111 -8.17 3.34 12.44
CA VAL A 111 -9.07 2.20 12.16
C VAL A 111 -8.30 0.87 12.21
N PHE A 112 -7.04 0.87 11.82
CA PHE A 112 -6.20 -0.34 11.88
C PHE A 112 -5.70 -0.68 13.29
N LYS A 113 -5.57 0.31 14.18
CA LYS A 113 -5.16 0.09 15.57
C LYS A 113 -6.23 -0.61 16.40
N ILE A 114 -7.52 -0.42 16.09
CA ILE A 114 -8.58 -1.09 16.84
C ILE A 114 -8.69 -2.59 16.51
N GLN A 115 -8.23 -3.03 15.33
CA GLN A 115 -8.18 -4.45 14.97
C GLN A 115 -7.27 -5.25 15.92
N GLN A 116 -6.40 -4.58 16.68
CA GLN A 116 -5.58 -5.20 17.73
C GLN A 116 -6.40 -5.70 18.93
N LEU A 117 -7.65 -5.27 19.09
CA LEU A 117 -8.56 -5.84 20.10
C LEU A 117 -8.99 -7.27 19.75
N ILE A 118 -8.75 -7.74 18.52
CA ILE A 118 -8.99 -9.14 18.15
C ILE A 118 -7.99 -10.01 18.92
N PRO A 119 -8.47 -11.06 19.63
CA PRO A 119 -7.62 -11.90 20.49
C PRO A 119 -6.35 -12.45 19.81
N ASN A 120 -6.43 -12.73 18.51
CA ASN A 120 -5.30 -13.24 17.72
C ASN A 120 -4.15 -12.23 17.57
N TYR A 121 -4.42 -10.93 17.73
CA TYR A 121 -3.45 -9.84 17.58
C TYR A 121 -3.17 -9.10 18.90
N LEU A 122 -3.98 -9.36 19.94
CA LEU A 122 -3.94 -8.67 21.25
C LEU A 122 -2.58 -8.74 21.97
N ASN A 123 -1.76 -9.76 21.67
CA ASN A 123 -0.43 -9.96 22.26
C ASN A 123 0.72 -9.49 21.35
N ALA A 124 0.45 -9.06 20.12
CA ALA A 124 1.47 -8.76 19.13
C ALA A 124 2.03 -7.33 19.21
N LEU A 125 1.27 -6.38 19.79
CA LEU A 125 1.59 -4.95 19.79
C LEU A 125 1.27 -4.28 21.14
N SER A 126 1.83 -3.09 21.35
CA SER A 126 1.78 -2.38 22.63
C SER A 126 0.38 -1.82 22.94
N GLU A 127 -0.04 -1.90 24.21
CA GLU A 127 -1.26 -1.27 24.75
C GLU A 127 -1.37 0.22 24.34
N GLU A 128 -0.22 0.89 24.24
CA GLU A 128 -0.10 2.29 23.81
C GLU A 128 -0.61 2.53 22.39
N ASP A 129 -0.49 1.57 21.49
CA ASP A 129 -0.94 1.74 20.11
C ASP A 129 -2.46 1.67 19.99
N ILE A 130 -3.11 0.84 20.80
CA ILE A 130 -4.58 0.77 20.90
C ILE A 130 -5.13 2.08 21.47
N LEU A 131 -4.52 2.56 22.56
CA LEU A 131 -4.94 3.81 23.21
C LEU A 131 -4.75 5.05 22.32
N LYS A 132 -3.78 5.06 21.41
CA LYS A 132 -3.65 6.13 20.39
C LYS A 132 -4.82 6.16 19.40
N GLY A 133 -5.48 5.02 19.17
CA GLY A 133 -6.62 4.93 18.25
C GLY A 133 -7.98 5.13 18.93
N ALA A 134 -8.05 4.88 20.24
CA ALA A 134 -9.29 4.94 21.02
C ALA A 134 -10.07 6.28 20.94
N PRO A 135 -9.42 7.47 20.91
CA PRO A 135 -10.15 8.75 20.82
C PRO A 135 -11.03 8.88 19.58
N PHE A 136 -10.70 8.20 18.48
CA PHE A 136 -11.53 8.23 17.27
C PHE A 136 -12.89 7.55 17.48
N TYR A 137 -12.95 6.58 18.39
CA TYR A 137 -14.14 5.79 18.70
C TYR A 137 -14.80 6.22 20.01
N GLU A 138 -14.40 7.34 20.60
CA GLU A 138 -14.89 7.78 21.91
C GLU A 138 -16.42 7.93 21.96
N SER A 139 -17.05 8.36 20.85
CA SER A 139 -18.50 8.44 20.74
C SER A 139 -19.21 7.09 20.70
N ASP A 140 -18.50 6.04 20.28
CA ASP A 140 -19.03 4.69 20.12
C ASP A 140 -18.76 3.82 21.35
N LEU A 141 -17.85 4.26 22.23
CA LEU A 141 -17.50 3.54 23.44
C LEU A 141 -18.55 3.77 24.54
N PRO A 142 -19.04 2.71 25.20
CA PRO A 142 -20.02 2.84 26.29
C PRO A 142 -19.41 3.40 27.58
N GLY A 143 -18.07 3.51 27.65
CA GLY A 143 -17.31 3.87 28.83
C GLY A 143 -16.14 4.79 28.51
N THR A 144 -15.39 5.17 29.54
CA THR A 144 -14.26 6.08 29.43
C THR A 144 -13.01 5.40 28.88
N LEU A 145 -12.05 6.18 28.36
CA LEU A 145 -10.75 5.66 27.92
C LEU A 145 -9.98 4.94 29.06
N ASN A 146 -10.21 5.32 30.32
CA ASN A 146 -9.61 4.65 31.47
C ASN A 146 -10.22 3.25 31.70
N GLU A 147 -11.52 3.10 31.49
CA GLU A 147 -12.20 1.80 31.56
C GLU A 147 -11.74 0.89 30.43
N LEU A 148 -11.62 1.42 29.20
CA LEU A 148 -11.05 0.69 28.07
C LEU A 148 -9.64 0.16 28.38
N LYS A 149 -8.80 0.99 29.01
CA LYS A 149 -7.44 0.57 29.42
C LYS A 149 -7.48 -0.63 30.38
N ALA A 150 -8.34 -0.56 31.39
CA ALA A 150 -8.51 -1.66 32.34
C ALA A 150 -9.04 -2.94 31.66
N GLU A 151 -9.98 -2.81 30.72
CA GLU A 151 -10.51 -3.94 29.96
C GLU A 151 -9.45 -4.60 29.08
N ILE A 152 -8.63 -3.82 28.36
CA ILE A 152 -7.54 -4.35 27.53
C ILE A 152 -6.60 -5.21 28.38
N MET A 153 -6.20 -4.71 29.57
CA MET A 153 -5.34 -5.45 30.49
C MET A 153 -5.98 -6.78 30.95
N LEU A 154 -7.26 -6.75 31.32
CA LEU A 154 -7.99 -7.96 31.72
C LEU A 154 -8.13 -8.95 30.56
N TRP A 155 -8.38 -8.47 29.35
CA TRP A 155 -8.50 -9.29 28.15
C TRP A 155 -7.17 -9.96 27.79
N GLN A 156 -6.05 -9.24 27.87
CA GLN A 156 -4.72 -9.82 27.67
C GLN A 156 -4.45 -10.96 28.66
N LEU A 157 -4.73 -10.74 29.95
CA LEU A 157 -4.58 -11.76 30.98
C LEU A 157 -5.52 -12.96 30.79
N HIS A 158 -6.74 -12.71 30.34
CA HIS A 158 -7.73 -13.75 30.06
C HIS A 158 -7.28 -14.63 28.90
N TRP A 159 -6.92 -14.03 27.75
CA TRP A 159 -6.52 -14.76 26.55
C TRP A 159 -5.16 -15.45 26.68
N ALA A 160 -4.23 -14.91 27.47
CA ALA A 160 -2.97 -15.59 27.79
C ALA A 160 -3.17 -16.92 28.55
N LYS A 161 -4.29 -17.09 29.25
CA LYS A 161 -4.62 -18.32 29.99
C LYS A 161 -5.41 -19.33 29.16
N GLN A 162 -5.87 -18.95 27.97
CA GLN A 162 -6.67 -19.85 27.13
C GLN A 162 -5.76 -20.85 26.41
N PRO A 163 -6.12 -22.14 26.35
CA PRO A 163 -5.36 -23.12 25.59
C PRO A 163 -5.47 -22.81 24.09
N GLU A 164 -4.36 -22.91 23.36
CA GLU A 164 -4.36 -22.74 21.90
C GLU A 164 -5.33 -23.73 21.24
N LYS A 165 -6.40 -23.22 20.62
CA LYS A 165 -7.23 -24.04 19.75
C LYS A 165 -6.46 -24.31 18.46
N LYS A 166 -5.99 -25.55 18.29
CA LYS A 166 -5.46 -26.02 17.00
C LYS A 166 -6.55 -25.85 15.93
N ILE A 167 -6.38 -24.85 15.06
CA ILE A 167 -7.24 -24.68 13.89
C ILE A 167 -6.95 -25.86 12.97
N LYS A 168 -7.93 -26.74 12.77
CA LYS A 168 -7.87 -27.76 11.71
C LYS A 168 -7.96 -27.02 10.38
N ASN A 169 -6.88 -26.98 9.62
CA ASN A 169 -6.89 -26.52 8.24
C ASN A 169 -7.80 -27.44 7.40
N GLN A 170 -9.09 -27.13 7.30
CA GLN A 170 -10.00 -27.71 6.32
C GLN A 170 -9.96 -26.86 5.04
N TYR A 171 -8.83 -26.90 4.34
CA TYR A 171 -8.79 -26.65 2.89
C TYR A 171 -7.75 -27.58 2.29
N GLY A 172 -8.15 -28.83 2.08
CA GLY A 172 -7.46 -29.74 1.18
C GLY A 172 -7.71 -29.26 -0.25
N TYR A 173 -6.77 -28.51 -0.81
CA TYR A 173 -6.66 -28.44 -2.26
C TYR A 173 -6.02 -29.76 -2.72
N GLY A 174 -6.88 -30.62 -3.28
CA GLY A 174 -6.45 -31.84 -3.94
C GLY A 174 -5.50 -31.51 -5.07
N SER A 175 -4.34 -32.17 -5.05
CA SER A 175 -3.54 -32.39 -6.24
C SER A 175 -4.39 -33.08 -7.30
N ILE A 176 -4.43 -32.51 -8.50
CA ILE A 176 -4.23 -33.16 -9.81
C ILE A 176 -3.75 -32.06 -10.76
#